data_AF-A0A379DC18-F1
#
_entry.id   AF-A0A379DC18-F1
#
_cell.length_a   1.000
_cell.length_b   1.000
_cell.length_c   1.000
_cell.angle_alpha   90.00
_cell.angle_beta   90.00
_cell.angle_gamma   90.00
#
_symmetry.space_group_name_H-M   'P 1'
#
loop_
_entity.id
_entity.type
_entity.pdbx_description
1 polymer ?
#
loop_
_entity_poly.entity_id
_entity_poly.type
_entity_poly.pdbx_seq_one_letter_code
_entity_poly.pdbx_strand_id
1 'polypeptide(L)'
;MILVYDITLDEDGAKVSRNVFKICKKYLTHIQKSVFEGELSELQYAKLQREISKYVRKDRDSIIVFHSNNSKWLKKDFLGLIDDATSNFI
;
A
#
# COMPACT_ATOMS: atom_id res chain seq x y z
N MET A 1 -6.83 -8.05 0.56
CA MET A 1 -7.03 -6.62 0.90
C MET A 1 -6.35 -5.75 -0.15
N ILE A 2 -6.83 -4.52 -0.32
CA ILE A 2 -6.18 -3.47 -1.12
C ILE A 2 -5.87 -2.30 -0.19
N LEU A 3 -4.65 -1.77 -0.24
CA LEU A 3 -4.25 -0.56 0.46
C LEU A 3 -3.91 0.52 -0.56
N VAL A 4 -4.54 1.67 -0.41
CA VAL A 4 -4.26 2.87 -1.21
C VAL A 4 -3.79 3.97 -0.27
N TYR A 5 -2.75 4.70 -0.65
CA TYR A 5 -2.35 5.90 0.07
C TYR A 5 -2.34 7.13 -0.84
N ASP A 6 -2.52 8.28 -0.21
CA ASP A 6 -2.23 9.58 -0.79
C ASP A 6 -1.45 10.39 0.25
N ILE A 7 -0.20 10.72 -0.07
CA ILE A 7 0.71 11.42 0.84
C ILE A 7 0.97 12.79 0.26
N THR A 8 0.66 13.83 1.03
CA THR A 8 0.83 15.22 0.59
C THR A 8 2.30 15.50 0.29
N LEU A 9 2.59 15.97 -0.94
CA LEU A 9 3.94 16.31 -1.43
C LEU A 9 4.38 17.71 -0.98
N ASP A 10 4.58 17.88 0.32
CA ASP A 10 5.26 19.04 0.91
C ASP A 10 6.73 18.70 1.23
N GLU A 11 7.42 19.55 2.00
CA GLU A 11 8.84 19.41 2.35
C GLU A 11 9.21 18.01 2.89
N ASP A 12 8.36 17.45 3.75
CA ASP A 12 8.55 16.11 4.33
C ASP A 12 7.81 14.99 3.58
N GLY A 13 6.89 15.34 2.68
CA GLY A 13 6.02 14.40 1.97
C GLY A 13 6.77 13.30 1.23
N ALA A 14 7.87 13.64 0.56
CA ALA A 14 8.70 12.68 -0.16
C ALA A 14 9.34 11.62 0.78
N LYS A 15 9.72 12.04 1.99
CA LYS A 15 10.27 11.16 3.03
C LYS A 15 9.18 10.26 3.61
N VAL A 16 8.02 10.82 3.92
CA VAL A 16 6.86 10.06 4.41
C VAL A 16 6.45 9.00 3.38
N SER A 17 6.26 9.40 2.13
CA SER A 17 5.89 8.51 1.01
C SER A 17 6.88 7.36 0.85
N ARG A 18 8.20 7.63 0.87
CA ARG A 18 9.23 6.59 0.77
C ARG A 18 9.17 5.58 1.93
N ASN A 19 8.91 6.05 3.16
CA ASN A 19 8.81 5.16 4.31
C ASN A 19 7.55 4.31 4.27
N VAL A 20 6.39 4.92 3.96
CA VAL A 20 5.11 4.22 3.79
C VAL A 20 5.22 3.18 2.69
N PHE A 21 5.80 3.52 1.54
CA PHE A 21 6.06 2.59 0.44
C PHE A 21 6.86 1.36 0.89
N LYS A 22 8.00 1.57 1.58
CA LYS A 22 8.85 0.48 2.06
C LYS A 22 8.12 -0.42 3.05
N ILE A 23 7.32 0.17 3.94
CA ILE A 23 6.52 -0.57 4.90
C ILE A 23 5.46 -1.39 4.15
N CYS A 24 4.65 -0.79 3.27
CA CYS A 24 3.64 -1.51 2.50
C CYS A 24 4.26 -2.68 1.71
N LYS A 25 5.40 -2.46 1.04
CA LYS A 25 6.12 -3.49 0.27
C LYS A 25 6.63 -4.68 1.10
N LYS A 26 6.82 -4.51 2.41
CA LYS A 26 7.20 -5.61 3.34
C LYS A 26 6.04 -6.58 3.59
N TYR A 27 4.80 -6.12 3.47
CA TYR A 27 3.60 -6.90 3.82
C TYR A 27 2.75 -7.25 2.60
N LEU A 28 2.74 -6.39 1.59
CA LEU A 28 1.82 -6.45 0.46
C LEU A 28 2.60 -6.35 -0.86
N THR A 29 2.01 -6.89 -1.92
CA THR A 29 2.48 -6.76 -3.29
C THR A 29 2.19 -5.35 -3.80
N HIS A 30 3.20 -4.69 -4.38
CA HIS A 30 3.06 -3.39 -5.01
C HIS A 30 2.41 -3.53 -6.39
N ILE A 31 1.36 -2.76 -6.66
CA ILE A 31 0.58 -2.86 -7.91
C ILE A 31 0.69 -1.58 -8.74
N GLN A 32 0.67 -0.42 -8.07
CA GLN A 32 0.87 0.90 -8.69
C GLN A 32 1.51 1.83 -7.67
N LYS A 33 1.98 3.00 -8.12
CA LYS A 33 2.70 4.02 -7.32
C LYS A 33 2.19 4.21 -5.88
N SER A 34 0.87 4.14 -5.67
CA SER A 34 0.25 4.30 -4.35
C SER A 34 -0.77 3.20 -4.03
N VAL A 35 -0.70 2.04 -4.68
CA VAL A 35 -1.64 0.93 -4.53
C VAL A 35 -0.89 -0.38 -4.26
N PHE A 36 -1.34 -1.08 -3.22
CA PHE A 36 -0.80 -2.36 -2.77
C PHE A 36 -1.92 -3.35 -2.53
N GLU A 37 -1.63 -4.64 -2.65
CA GLU A 37 -2.59 -5.70 -2.37
C GLU A 37 -1.94 -6.92 -1.75
N GLY A 38 -2.76 -7.77 -1.14
CA GLY A 38 -2.33 -9.07 -0.64
C GLY A 38 -3.26 -9.60 0.43
N GLU A 39 -2.87 -10.71 1.03
CA GLU A 39 -3.57 -11.29 2.17
C GLU A 39 -2.69 -11.15 3.42
N LEU A 40 -3.26 -10.63 4.50
CA LEU A 40 -2.61 -10.55 5.79
C LEU A 40 -3.50 -11.18 6.85
N SER A 41 -2.88 -11.90 7.78
CA SER A 41 -3.52 -12.20 9.06
C SER A 41 -3.78 -10.91 9.85
N GLU A 42 -4.74 -10.96 10.79
CA GLU A 42 -5.04 -9.86 11.71
C GLU A 42 -3.79 -9.34 12.43
N LEU A 43 -2.89 -10.25 12.86
CA LEU A 43 -1.63 -9.88 13.51
C LEU A 43 -0.68 -9.13 12.58
N GLN A 44 -0.58 -9.56 11.31
CA GLN A 44 0.25 -8.85 10.32
C GLN A 44 -0.35 -7.49 9.96
N TYR A 45 -1.68 -7.41 9.84
CA TYR A 45 -2.38 -6.17 9.58
C TYR A 45 -2.20 -5.15 10.72
N ALA A 46 -2.34 -5.58 11.98
CA ALA A 46 -2.07 -4.72 13.14
C ALA A 46 -0.60 -4.23 13.18
N LYS A 47 0.36 -5.09 12.80
CA LYS A 47 1.77 -4.69 12.68
C LYS A 47 1.98 -3.66 11.56
N LEU A 48 1.37 -3.87 10.40
CA LEU A 48 1.39 -2.93 9.27
C LEU A 48 0.86 -1.56 9.69
N GLN A 49 -0.33 -1.50 10.30
CA GLN A 49 -0.95 -0.27 10.78
C GLN A 49 -0.03 0.48 11.75
N ARG A 50 0.55 -0.24 12.72
CA ARG A 50 1.48 0.34 13.71
C ARG A 50 2.78 0.86 13.10
N GLU A 51 3.31 0.22 12.06
CA GLU A 51 4.52 0.70 11.38
C GLU A 51 4.21 1.94 10.54
N ILE A 52 3.10 1.93 9.78
CA ILE A 52 2.63 3.07 8.97
C ILE A 52 2.34 4.30 9.86
N SER A 53 1.68 4.10 11.00
CA SER A 53 1.26 5.19 11.89
C SER A 53 2.42 6.00 12.49
N LYS A 54 3.66 5.50 12.39
CA LYS A 54 4.86 6.24 12.81
C LYS A 54 5.24 7.35 11.83
N TYR A 55 4.75 7.31 10.61
CA TYR A 55 5.15 8.21 9.53
C TYR A 55 3.99 9.03 8.98
N VAL A 56 2.78 8.46 8.94
CA VAL A 56 1.59 9.13 8.41
C VAL A 56 1.13 10.28 9.28
N ARG A 57 0.86 11.43 8.65
CA ARG A 57 0.38 12.65 9.29
C ARG A 57 -1.13 12.73 9.16
N LYS A 58 -1.83 12.59 10.29
CA LYS A 58 -3.30 12.50 10.32
C LYS A 58 -4.02 13.76 9.80
N ASP A 59 -3.34 14.90 9.76
CA ASP A 59 -3.86 16.19 9.30
C ASP A 59 -3.69 16.41 7.78
N ARG A 60 -2.92 15.56 7.08
CA ARG A 60 -2.53 15.81 5.68
C ARG A 60 -2.52 14.60 4.76
N ASP A 61 -2.32 13.41 5.33
CA ASP A 61 -2.14 12.17 4.57
C ASP A 61 -3.41 11.31 4.67
N SER A 62 -3.70 10.58 3.59
CA SER A 62 -4.83 9.66 3.52
C SER A 62 -4.36 8.23 3.25
N ILE A 63 -4.91 7.27 3.99
CA ILE A 63 -4.73 5.85 3.72
C ILE A 63 -6.08 5.16 3.82
N ILE A 64 -6.41 4.39 2.79
CA ILE A 64 -7.64 3.61 2.71
C ILE A 64 -7.27 2.14 2.57
N VAL A 65 -7.90 1.29 3.37
CA VAL A 65 -7.75 -0.17 3.30
C VAL A 65 -9.10 -0.79 2.98
N PHE A 66 -9.16 -1.54 1.89
CA PHE A 66 -10.32 -2.32 1.47
C PHE A 66 -10.11 -3.78 1.86
N HIS A 67 -11.00 -4.29 2.71
CA HIS A 67 -11.05 -5.70 3.07
C HIS A 67 -11.97 -6.44 2.08
N SER A 68 -11.56 -7.63 1.65
CA SER A 68 -12.44 -8.53 0.90
C SER A 68 -12.79 -9.71 1.79
N ASN A 69 -14.09 -9.97 1.97
CA ASN A 69 -14.57 -11.13 2.71
C ASN A 69 -14.57 -12.42 1.87
N ASN A 70 -14.16 -12.33 0.60
CA ASN A 70 -14.11 -13.45 -0.33
C ASN A 70 -12.70 -13.56 -0.91
N SER A 71 -12.06 -14.73 -0.76
CA SER A 71 -10.75 -15.06 -1.32
C SER A 71 -10.78 -15.23 -2.85
N LYS A 72 -11.95 -15.05 -3.48
CA LYS A 72 -12.04 -14.84 -4.92
C LYS A 72 -11.39 -13.50 -5.24
N TRP A 73 -10.11 -13.59 -5.58
CA TRP A 73 -9.26 -12.55 -6.16
C TRP A 73 -10.08 -11.48 -6.86
N LEU A 74 -9.91 -10.23 -6.44
CA LEU A 74 -10.50 -9.08 -7.14
C LEU A 74 -10.11 -9.19 -8.62
N LYS A 75 -11.11 -9.26 -9.50
CA LYS A 75 -10.87 -9.16 -10.93
C LYS A 75 -10.26 -7.78 -11.19
N LYS A 76 -9.13 -7.76 -11.87
CA LYS A 76 -8.44 -6.52 -12.26
C LYS A 76 -8.49 -6.38 -13.76
N ASP A 77 -8.97 -5.24 -14.22
CA ASP A 77 -8.87 -4.82 -15.60
C ASP A 77 -7.92 -3.62 -15.64
N PHE A 78 -6.76 -3.80 -16.28
CA PHE A 78 -5.80 -2.70 -16.50
C PHE A 78 -6.15 -2.00 -17.81
N LEU A 79 -6.54 -0.72 -17.72
CA LEU A 79 -6.92 0.08 -18.89
C LEU A 79 -5.74 0.82 -19.54
N GLY A 80 -4.54 0.69 -18.98
CA GLY A 80 -3.35 1.42 -19.41
C GLY A 80 -2.06 0.68 -19.06
N LEU A 81 -0.95 1.41 -18.92
CA LEU A 81 0.36 0.83 -18.68
C LEU A 81 0.40 0.03 -17.36
N ILE A 82 0.87 -1.22 -17.48
CA ILE A 82 1.17 -2.08 -16.35
C ILE A 82 2.63 -1.81 -15.97
N ASP A 83 2.83 -1.19 -14.81
CA ASP A 83 4.16 -0.88 -14.28
C ASP A 83 4.68 -2.13 -13.55
N ASP A 84 5.20 -3.07 -14.32
CA ASP A 84 5.62 -4.40 -13.85
C ASP A 84 7.01 -4.38 -13.18
N ALA A 85 7.33 -3.31 -12.45
CA ALA A 85 8.62 -3.13 -11.77
C ALA A 85 8.87 -4.16 -10.64
N THR A 86 7.94 -5.09 -10.41
CA THR A 86 8.09 -6.25 -9.52
C THR A 86 8.17 -7.60 -10.23
N SER A 87 8.24 -7.66 -11.57
CA SER A 87 8.46 -8.90 -12.33
C SER A 87 9.87 -9.50 -12.19
N ASN A 88 10.74 -8.94 -11.33
CA ASN A 88 12.08 -9.47 -11.03
C ASN A 88 12.10 -10.40 -9.80
N PHE A 89 11.18 -11.35 -9.73
CA PHE A 89 11.40 -12.59 -8.99
C PHE A 89 11.62 -13.71 -10.01
N ILE A 90 12.85 -13.79 -10.52
CA ILE A 90 13.49 -15.03 -10.99
C ILE A 90 14.46 -15.45 -9.88
#